data_AF-A0A3B9VJR7-F1
#
_entry.id   AF-A0A3B9VJR7-F1
#
_cell.length_a   1.000
_cell.length_b   1.000
_cell.length_c   1.000
_cell.angle_alpha   90.00
_cell.angle_beta   90.00
_cell.angle_gamma   90.00
#
_symmetry.space_group_name_H-M   'P 1'
#
loop_
_entity.id
_entity.type
_entity.pdbx_description
1 polymer ?
#
loop_
_entity_poly.entity_id
_entity_poly.type
_entity_poly.pdbx_seq_one_letter_code
_entity_poly.pdbx_strand_id
1 'polypeptide(L)' 'MRSSPEILESLENESIEIIRETAASFRNPVFLYSIGKDSSVVLHLIRKAFFPAQVP' A
#
# COMPACT_ATOMS: atom_id res chain seq x y z
N MET A 1 5.89 -8.15 21.45
CA MET A 1 7.04 -7.60 20.69
C MET A 1 6.57 -6.31 20.04
N ARG A 2 7.15 -5.15 20.39
CA ARG A 2 6.82 -3.89 19.70
C ARG A 2 7.81 -3.73 18.55
N SER A 3 7.30 -3.52 17.34
CA SER A 3 8.15 -3.18 16.18
C SER A 3 8.77 -1.79 16.41
N SER A 4 10.02 -1.60 15.98
CA SER A 4 10.64 -0.28 16.04
C SER A 4 10.03 0.64 14.97
N PRO A 5 9.94 1.96 15.21
CA PRO A 5 9.41 2.91 14.23
C PRO A 5 10.16 2.85 12.89
N GLU A 6 11.48 2.64 12.92
CA GLU A 6 12.31 2.59 11.71
C GLU A 6 11.95 1.40 10.82
N ILE A 7 11.64 0.24 11.43
CA ILE A 7 11.18 -0.94 10.70
C ILE A 7 9.84 -0.66 10.02
N LEU A 8 8.91 0.00 10.71
CA LEU A 8 7.60 0.31 10.14
C LEU A 8 7.70 1.30 8.98
N GLU A 9 8.57 2.31 9.08
CA GLU A 9 8.84 3.24 7.99
C GLU A 9 9.45 2.55 6.77
N SER A 10 10.41 1.64 6.99
CA SER A 10 10.99 0.84 5.90
C SER A 10 9.94 -0.03 5.20
N LEU A 11 9.11 -0.74 5.96
CA LEU A 11 8.05 -1.60 5.42
C LEU A 11 6.98 -0.79 4.68
N GLU A 12 6.66 0.41 5.17
CA GLU A 12 5.73 1.31 4.51
C GLU A 12 6.27 1.79 3.16
N ASN A 13 7.53 2.21 3.11
CA ASN A 13 8.18 2.66 1.88
C ASN A 13 8.24 1.54 0.82
N GLU A 14 8.67 0.34 1.23
CA GLU A 14 8.71 -0.85 0.36
C GLU A 14 7.31 -1.21 -0.16
N SER A 15 6.29 -1.16 0.70
CA SER A 15 4.92 -1.45 0.28
C SER A 15 4.39 -0.44 -0.74
N ILE A 16 4.69 0.85 -0.56
CA ILE A 16 4.29 1.92 -1.49
C ILE A 16 4.98 1.72 -2.86
N GLU A 17 6.25 1.34 -2.86
CA GLU A 17 7.00 1.03 -4.09
C GLU A 17 6.32 -0.10 -4.86
N ILE A 18 6.02 -1.22 -4.20
CA ILE A 18 5.34 -2.38 -4.80
C ILE A 18 3.97 -2.00 -5.38
N ILE A 19 3.19 -1.19 -4.66
CA ILE A 19 1.87 -0.72 -5.12
C ILE A 19 1.99 0.12 -6.39
N ARG A 20 2.96 1.05 -6.44
CA ARG A 20 3.17 1.91 -7.62
C ARG A 20 3.69 1.13 -8.81
N GLU A 21 4.63 0.21 -8.60
CA GLU A 21 5.14 -0.67 -9.65
C GLU A 21 4.01 -1.55 -10.21
N THR A 22 3.15 -2.09 -9.35
CA THR A 22 1.97 -2.85 -9.77
C THR A 22 1.03 -1.99 -10.62
N ALA A 23 0.73 -0.77 -10.19
CA ALA A 23 -0.12 0.12 -10.99
C ALA A 23 0.50 0.53 -12.33
N ALA A 24 1.83 0.66 -12.39
CA ALA A 24 2.54 0.97 -13.63
C ALA A 24 2.65 -0.24 -14.58
N SER A 25 2.72 -1.45 -14.03
CA SER A 25 3.00 -2.69 -14.79
C SER A 25 1.75 -3.37 -15.35
N PHE A 26 0.58 -3.13 -14.75
CA PHE A 26 -0.66 -3.81 -15.13
C PHE A 26 -1.70 -2.81 -15.66
N ARG A 27 -2.45 -3.23 -16.70
CA ARG A 27 -3.48 -2.37 -17.31
C ARG A 27 -4.71 -2.12 -16.42
N ASN A 28 -5.14 -3.15 -15.68
CA ASN A 28 -6.33 -3.11 -14.83
C ASN A 28 -6.02 -3.81 -13.49
N PRO A 29 -5.16 -3.24 -12.63
CA PRO A 29 -4.89 -3.82 -11.32
C PRO A 29 -6.15 -3.78 -10.46
N VAL A 30 -6.33 -4.80 -9.61
CA VAL A 30 -7.45 -4.85 -8.66
C VAL A 30 -6.93 -5.08 -7.25
N PHE A 31 -7.58 -4.44 -6.28
CA PHE A 31 -7.32 -4.67 -4.87
C PHE A 31 -8.44 -5.52 -4.25
N LEU A 32 -8.10 -6.70 -3.73
CA LEU A 32 -9.05 -7.59 -3.07
C LEU A 32 -9.25 -7.17 -1.62
N TYR A 33 -10.32 -6.41 -1.38
CA TYR A 33 -10.66 -5.92 -0.04
C TYR A 33 -11.54 -6.91 0.72
N SER A 34 -11.04 -7.43 1.84
CA SER A 34 -11.72 -8.44 2.67
C SER A 34 -12.36 -7.88 3.94
N ILE A 35 -12.32 -6.57 4.16
CA ILE A 35 -12.80 -5.89 5.39
C ILE A 35 -12.01 -6.32 6.65
N GLY A 36 -10.95 -7.11 6.50
CA GLY A 36 -10.05 -7.49 7.59
C GLY A 36 -9.00 -6.43 7.91
N LYS A 37 -8.35 -6.55 9.07
CA LYS A 37 -7.29 -5.62 9.53
C LYS A 37 -6.17 -5.44 8.51
N ASP A 38 -5.74 -6.53 7.86
CA ASP A 38 -4.60 -6.50 6.94
C ASP A 38 -4.98 -5.78 5.66
N SER A 39 -6.16 -6.09 5.11
CA SER A 39 -6.68 -5.39 3.93
C SER A 39 -6.94 -3.91 4.20
N SER A 40 -7.29 -3.52 5.43
CA SER A 40 -7.43 -2.11 5.81
C SER A 40 -6.09 -1.38 5.88
N VAL A 41 -5.01 -2.04 6.32
CA VAL A 41 -3.65 -1.49 6.26
C VAL A 41 -3.21 -1.30 4.81
N VAL A 42 -3.43 -2.31 3.96
CA VAL A 42 -3.10 -2.20 2.53
C VAL A 42 -3.91 -1.09 1.85
N LEU A 43 -5.21 -0.95 2.14
CA LEU A 43 -6.02 0.16 1.65
C LEU A 43 -5.44 1.53 2.05
N HIS A 44 -4.97 1.66 3.28
CA HIS A 44 -4.30 2.88 3.74
C HIS A 44 -3.00 3.14 2.97
N LEU A 45 -2.17 2.12 2.76
CA LEU A 45 -0.93 2.21 1.98
C LEU A 45 -1.19 2.58 0.51
N ILE A 46 -2.23 2.02 -0.11
CA ILE A 46 -2.65 2.38 -1.47
C ILE A 46 -3.00 3.88 -1.54
N ARG A 47 -3.78 4.38 -0.58
CA ARG A 47 -4.10 5.83 -0.52
C ARG A 47 -2.86 6.70 -0.37
N LYS A 48 -1.88 6.27 0.44
CA LYS A 48 -0.60 6.97 0.58
C LYS A 48 0.24 6.92 -0.70
N ALA A 49 0.25 5.79 -1.39
CA ALA A 49 1.01 5.61 -2.62
C ALA A 49 0.59 6.58 -3.73
N PHE A 50 -0.70 6.94 -3.80
CA PHE A 50 -1.21 7.83 -4.87
C PHE A 50 -1.50 9.26 -4.43
N PHE A 51 -1.45 9.58 -3.14
CA PHE A 51 -1.66 10.95 -2.67
C PHE A 51 -0.68 11.94 -3.34
N PRO A 52 -1.12 13.12 -3.79
CA PRO A 52 -2.48 13.70 -3.67
C PRO A 52 -3.46 13.31 -4.78
N ALA A 53 -3.05 12.50 -5.76
CA ALA A 53 -3.91 12.03 -6.82
C ALA A 53 -4.90 10.95 -6.32
N GLN A 54 -5.90 10.66 -7.15
CA GLN A 54 -6.78 9.51 -6.94
C GLN A 54 -6.04 8.21 -7.24
N VAL A 55 -6.46 7.12 -6.58
CA VAL A 55 -6.01 5.77 -6.92
C VAL A 55 -6.51 5.45 -8.35
N PRO A 56 -5.63 4.99 -9.25
CA PRO A 56 -5.97 4.71 -10.65
C PRO A 56 -6.95 3.54 -10.82
#